data_AF-A0AAE4DAJ2-F1
#
_entry.id   AF-A0AAE4DAJ2-F1
#
_cell.length_a   1.000
_cell.length_b   1.000
_cell.length_c   1.000
_cell.angle_alpha   90.00
_cell.angle_beta   90.00
_cell.angle_gamma   90.00
#
_symmetry.space_group_name_H-M   'P 1'
#
loop_
_entity.id
_entity.type
_entity.pdbx_description
1 polymer ?
#
loop_
_entity_poly.entity_id
_entity_poly.type
_entity_poly.pdbx_seq_one_letter_code
_entity_poly.pdbx_strand_id
1 'polypeptide(L)'
;MTALTWQRHWPGAPQSPAAIALAADGWCEIECNNGERLIGPMNDALILPSIIILALRRGWQCRAVVIPVDALGAERHRQLRAWTQQARRVNEHRECR
;
A
#
# COMPACT_ATOMS: atom_id res chain seq x y z
N MET A 1 -20.97 -7.45 11.68
CA MET A 1 -20.08 -7.30 10.51
C MET A 1 -18.76 -7.93 10.92
N THR A 2 -18.46 -9.14 10.45
CA THR A 2 -17.35 -9.96 10.96
C THR A 2 -16.11 -9.73 10.08
N ALA A 3 -15.12 -9.00 10.59
CA ALA A 3 -13.82 -8.89 9.93
C ALA A 3 -13.03 -10.17 10.20
N LEU A 4 -13.05 -11.10 9.24
CA LEU A 4 -12.10 -12.21 9.19
C LEU A 4 -10.73 -11.64 8.77
N THR A 5 -9.93 -11.20 9.74
CA THR A 5 -8.50 -10.98 9.49
C THR A 5 -7.87 -12.34 9.28
N TRP A 6 -7.72 -12.75 8.01
CA TRP A 6 -6.97 -13.96 7.67
C TRP A 6 -5.59 -13.86 8.35
N GLN A 7 -5.28 -14.81 9.23
CA GLN A 7 -4.03 -14.88 10.01
C GLN A 7 -2.76 -14.71 9.16
N ARG A 8 -2.85 -14.95 7.85
CA ARG A 8 -1.80 -14.69 6.84
C ARG A 8 -1.30 -13.25 6.81
N HIS A 9 -2.12 -12.27 7.20
CA HIS A 9 -1.79 -10.84 7.12
C HIS A 9 -1.66 -10.19 8.50
N TRP A 10 -1.66 -10.99 9.57
CA TRP A 10 -1.47 -10.48 10.93
C TRP A 10 -0.05 -9.91 11.09
N PRO A 11 0.15 -8.82 11.84
CA PRO A 11 1.50 -8.31 12.14
C PRO A 11 2.41 -9.43 12.69
N GLY A 12 3.52 -9.72 11.99
CA GLY A 12 4.45 -10.81 12.31
C GLY A 12 4.20 -12.12 11.56
N ALA A 13 3.11 -12.26 10.81
CA ALA A 13 2.91 -13.39 9.91
C ALA A 13 3.87 -13.31 8.70
N PRO A 14 4.29 -14.43 8.11
CA PRO A 14 5.23 -14.44 6.99
C PRO A 14 4.78 -13.61 5.78
N GLN A 15 3.47 -13.55 5.50
CA GLN A 15 2.91 -12.81 4.36
C GLN A 15 2.42 -11.41 4.75
N SER A 16 2.69 -10.96 5.98
CA SER A 16 2.43 -9.59 6.39
C SER A 16 3.46 -8.65 5.74
N PRO A 17 3.05 -7.46 5.29
CA PRO A 17 3.98 -6.42 4.90
C PRO A 17 4.96 -6.09 6.04
N ALA A 18 6.24 -6.04 5.71
CA ALA A 18 7.34 -5.63 6.56
C ALA A 18 7.81 -4.21 6.19
N ALA A 19 7.88 -3.92 4.89
CA ALA A 19 8.26 -2.62 4.36
C ALA A 19 7.44 -2.28 3.11
N ILE A 20 7.24 -0.99 2.88
CA ILE A 20 6.51 -0.45 1.73
C ILE A 20 7.32 0.73 1.20
N ALA A 21 7.63 0.71 -0.09
CA ALA A 21 8.24 1.81 -0.80
C ALA A 21 7.32 2.25 -1.93
N LEU A 22 7.06 3.56 -2.00
CA LEU A 22 6.34 4.19 -3.09
C LEU A 22 7.32 5.02 -3.90
N ALA A 23 7.46 4.66 -5.17
CA ALA A 23 8.26 5.43 -6.12
C ALA A 23 7.45 6.61 -6.67
N ALA A 24 8.16 7.68 -7.05
CA ALA A 24 7.55 8.92 -7.55
C ALA A 24 6.79 8.73 -8.87
N ASP A 25 7.05 7.64 -9.60
CA ASP A 25 6.45 7.29 -10.88
C ASP A 25 5.19 6.42 -10.74
N GLY A 26 4.65 6.25 -9.53
CA GLY A 26 3.42 5.50 -9.26
C GLY A 26 3.63 4.00 -9.01
N TRP A 27 4.88 3.52 -8.99
CA TRP A 27 5.18 2.14 -8.64
C TRP A 27 5.22 1.93 -7.12
N CYS A 28 4.76 0.77 -6.68
CA CYS A 28 4.78 0.36 -5.30
C CYS A 28 5.55 -0.95 -5.16
N GLU A 29 6.42 -0.99 -4.16
CA GLU A 29 7.14 -2.18 -3.73
C GLU A 29 6.75 -2.51 -2.29
N ILE A 30 6.32 -3.75 -2.06
CA ILE A 30 6.02 -4.27 -0.73
C ILE A 30 6.94 -5.45 -0.47
N GLU A 31 7.72 -5.36 0.60
CA GLU A 31 8.46 -6.48 1.14
C GLU A 31 7.65 -7.12 2.26
N CYS A 32 7.41 -8.42 2.19
CA CYS A 32 6.74 -9.19 3.24
C CYS A 32 7.76 -9.77 4.23
N ASN A 33 7.31 -10.17 5.43
CA ASN A 33 8.19 -10.76 6.46
C ASN A 33 8.90 -12.05 6.03
N ASN A 34 8.41 -12.76 5.02
CA ASN A 34 9.04 -13.93 4.41
C ASN A 34 10.10 -13.57 3.35
N GLY A 35 10.40 -12.29 3.13
CA GLY A 35 11.31 -11.81 2.09
C GLY A 35 10.69 -11.75 0.68
N GLU A 36 9.41 -12.10 0.52
CA GLU A 36 8.71 -11.95 -0.76
C GLU A 36 8.56 -10.46 -1.10
N ARG A 37 8.97 -10.09 -2.31
CA ARG A 37 8.78 -8.73 -2.85
C ARG A 37 7.68 -8.70 -3.89
N LEU A 38 6.74 -7.80 -3.67
CA LEU A 38 5.63 -7.51 -4.56
C LEU A 38 5.91 -6.15 -5.19
N ILE A 39 6.23 -6.14 -6.47
CA ILE A 39 6.48 -4.93 -7.23
C ILE A 39 5.39 -4.82 -8.29
N GLY A 40 4.74 -3.66 -8.36
CA GLY A 40 3.71 -3.41 -9.36
C GLY A 40 3.25 -1.96 -9.39
N PRO A 41 2.53 -1.55 -10.44
CA PRO A 41 1.88 -0.25 -10.47
C PRO A 41 0.79 -0.18 -9.40
N MET A 42 0.65 1.00 -8.79
CA MET A 42 -0.45 1.28 -7.88
C MET A 42 -1.76 1.37 -8.66
N ASN A 43 -2.59 0.33 -8.60
CA ASN A 43 -3.82 0.26 -9.40
C ASN A 43 -4.94 1.16 -8.85
N ASP A 44 -5.00 1.30 -7.53
CA ASP A 44 -5.93 2.23 -6.87
C ASP A 44 -5.36 2.63 -5.50
N ALA A 45 -5.79 3.78 -4.99
CA ALA A 45 -5.44 4.24 -3.65
C ALA A 45 -6.55 5.07 -3.02
N LEU A 46 -7.01 4.63 -1.85
CA LEU A 46 -7.85 5.43 -0.96
C LEU A 46 -6.97 6.07 0.11
N ILE A 47 -6.97 7.41 0.13
CA ILE A 47 -6.07 8.18 0.97
C ILE A 47 -6.92 9.04 1.92
N LEU A 48 -7.00 8.66 3.19
CA LEU A 48 -7.74 9.37 4.22
C LEU A 48 -6.79 9.89 5.32
N PRO A 49 -7.23 10.83 6.18
CA PRO A 49 -6.38 11.37 7.22
C PRO A 49 -5.85 10.35 8.23
N SER A 50 -6.62 9.30 8.50
CA SER A 50 -6.34 8.27 9.51
C SER A 50 -5.93 6.90 8.94
N ILE A 51 -6.08 6.72 7.62
CA ILE A 51 -5.85 5.43 6.97
C ILE A 51 -5.48 5.63 5.51
N ILE A 52 -4.50 4.87 5.03
CA ILE A 52 -4.11 4.79 3.63
C ILE A 52 -4.33 3.35 3.17
N ILE A 53 -5.04 3.16 2.07
CA ILE A 53 -5.26 1.85 1.46
C ILE A 53 -4.68 1.90 0.05
N LEU A 54 -3.75 1.00 -0.24
CA LEU A 54 -3.11 0.84 -1.54
C LEU A 54 -3.56 -0.48 -2.15
N ALA A 55 -4.11 -0.45 -3.36
CA ALA A 55 -4.43 -1.65 -4.12
C ALA A 55 -3.35 -1.88 -5.17
N LEU A 56 -2.71 -3.04 -5.09
CA LEU A 56 -1.75 -3.52 -6.08
C LEU A 56 -2.36 -4.67 -6.85
N ARG A 57 -2.25 -4.60 -8.17
CA ARG A 57 -2.67 -5.68 -9.05
C ARG A 57 -1.45 -6.30 -9.72
N ARG A 58 -1.30 -7.62 -9.58
CA ARG A 58 -0.29 -8.42 -10.27
C ARG A 58 -0.99 -9.55 -11.02
N GLY A 59 -1.27 -9.32 -12.31
CA GLY A 59 -2.09 -10.23 -13.11
C GLY A 59 -3.53 -10.33 -12.57
N TRP A 60 -3.93 -11.54 -12.19
CA TRP A 60 -5.27 -11.83 -11.62
C TRP A 60 -5.33 -11.63 -10.11
N GLN A 61 -4.20 -11.46 -9.43
CA GLN A 61 -4.16 -11.26 -8.00
C GLN A 61 -4.24 -9.76 -7.67
N CYS A 62 -5.24 -9.40 -6.87
CA CYS A 62 -5.34 -8.09 -6.25
C CYS A 62 -4.94 -8.22 -4.78
N ARG A 63 -3.94 -7.44 -4.35
CA ARG A 63 -3.53 -7.34 -2.95
C ARG A 63 -3.74 -5.91 -2.49
N ALA A 64 -4.35 -5.75 -1.33
CA ALA A 64 -4.51 -4.44 -0.70
C ALA A 64 -3.60 -4.35 0.53
N VAL A 65 -2.94 -3.21 0.69
CA VAL A 65 -2.20 -2.89 1.91
C VAL A 65 -2.90 -1.74 2.61
N VAL A 66 -3.19 -1.96 3.90
CA VAL A 66 -3.88 -1.00 4.75
C VAL A 66 -2.90 -0.49 5.78
N ILE A 67 -2.70 0.82 5.79
CA ILE A 67 -1.73 1.50 6.65
C ILE A 67 -2.52 2.50 7.51
N PRO A 68 -2.89 2.11 8.73
CA PRO A 68 -3.54 3.03 9.66
C PRO A 68 -2.51 3.96 10.32
N VAL A 69 -2.97 5.09 10.85
CA VAL A 69 -2.09 6.13 11.43
C VAL A 69 -1.24 5.63 12.61
N ASP A 70 -1.76 4.67 13.37
CA ASP A 70 -1.10 4.02 14.51
C ASP A 70 0.04 3.07 14.10
N ALA A 71 0.04 2.57 12.86
CA ALA A 71 1.10 1.68 12.37
C ALA A 71 2.45 2.39 12.14
N LEU A 72 2.43 3.69 11.83
CA LEU A 72 3.64 4.49 11.50
C LEU A 72 3.87 5.67 12.43
N GLY A 73 2.87 6.07 13.21
CA GLY A 73 2.83 7.33 13.93
C GLY A 73 2.39 8.50 13.05
N ALA A 74 1.81 9.54 13.67
CA ALA A 74 1.09 10.60 12.97
C ALA A 74 1.93 11.36 11.93
N GLU A 75 3.19 11.68 12.23
CA GLU A 75 4.05 12.46 11.32
C GLU A 75 4.47 11.65 10.09
N ARG A 76 4.95 10.42 10.30
CA ARG A 76 5.28 9.51 9.19
C ARG A 76 4.06 9.19 8.34
N HIS A 77 2.89 9.04 8.96
CA HIS A 77 1.64 8.86 8.22
C HIS A 77 1.29 10.10 7.39
N ARG A 78 1.46 11.33 7.90
CA ARG A 78 1.26 12.57 7.12
C ARG A 78 2.20 12.66 5.93
N GLN A 79 3.48 12.34 6.12
CA GLN A 79 4.48 12.34 5.05
C GLN A 79 4.15 11.30 3.98
N LEU A 80 3.85 10.07 4.39
CA LEU A 80 3.43 9.00 3.49
C LEU A 80 2.16 9.39 2.71
N ARG A 81 1.20 10.02 3.37
CA ARG A 81 -0.02 10.53 2.73
C ARG A 81 0.31 11.52 1.60
N ALA A 82 1.17 12.50 1.87
CA ALA A 82 1.57 13.49 0.87
C ALA A 82 2.28 12.83 -0.33
N TRP A 83 3.19 11.89 -0.07
CA TRP A 83 3.89 11.16 -1.12
C TRP A 83 2.94 10.28 -1.96
N THR A 84 2.02 9.58 -1.30
CA THR A 84 1.02 8.74 -1.97
C THR A 84 0.08 9.56 -2.85
N GLN A 85 -0.34 10.75 -2.38
CA GLN A 85 -1.15 11.67 -3.19
C GLN A 85 -0.41 12.13 -4.45
N GLN A 86 0.89 12.41 -4.33
CA GLN A 86 1.72 12.78 -5.47
C GLN A 86 1.84 11.62 -6.48
N ALA A 87 2.15 10.41 -6.00
CA ALA A 87 2.27 9.22 -6.84
C ALA A 87 0.95 8.88 -7.56
N ARG A 88 -0.20 9.05 -6.88
CA ARG A 88 -1.52 8.82 -7.46
C ARG A 88 -1.80 9.73 -8.65
N ARG A 89 -1.50 11.02 -8.53
CA ARG A 89 -1.67 11.99 -9.63
C ARG A 89 -0.86 11.58 -10.86
N VAL A 90 0.39 11.16 -10.66
CA VAL A 90 1.26 10.70 -11.76
C VAL A 90 0.66 9.50 -12.49
N ASN A 91 0.03 8.59 -11.75
CA ASN A 91 -0.57 7.41 -12.34
C ASN A 91 -1.87 7.71 -13.12
N GLU A 92 -2.74 8.57 -12.59
CA GLU A 92 -3.95 9.04 -13.30
C GLU A 92 -3.60 9.71 -14.64
N HIS A 93 -2.48 10.44 -14.72
CA HIS A 93 -2.00 11.03 -15.97
C HIS A 93 -1.50 10.01 -17.01
N ARG A 94 -1.06 8.81 -16.60
CA ARG A 94 -0.62 7.75 -17.52
C ARG A 94 -1.79 7.01 -18.17
N GLU A 95 -2.88 6.81 -17.44
CA GLU A 95 -4.06 6.10 -17.95
C GLU A 95 -4.86 6.91 -18.98
N CYS A 96 -4.60 8.22 -19.09
CA CYS A 96 -5.22 9.10 -20.07
C CYS A 96 -4.50 9.14 -21.44
N ARG A 97 -3.47 8.31 -21.66
CA ARG A 97 -2.75 8.18 -22.95
C ARG A 97 -2.97 6.81 -23.58
#